data_AF-A0A1Q3Z4G5-F1
#
_entry.id   AF-A0A1Q3Z4G5-F1
#
_cell.length_a   1.000
_cell.length_b   1.000
_cell.length_c   1.000
_cell.angle_alpha   90.00
_cell.angle_beta   90.00
_cell.angle_gamma   90.00
#
_symmetry.space_group_name_H-M   'P 1'
#
loop_
_entity.id
_entity.type
_entity.pdbx_description
1 polymer ?
#
loop_
_entity_poly.entity_id
_entity_poly.type
_entity_poly.pdbx_seq_one_letter_code
_entity_poly.pdbx_strand_id
1 'polypeptide(L)'
;MTKLLLMAAALSLLAGGAMAKTIANPPSEAQLKAFYAACIHVAPQATVLCKCKEEAAPRLIDAAFMDVVIASIKGKPLEAKYYDAYNNYIARSNQICKPDYM
;
A
#
# COMPACT_ATOMS: atom_id res chain seq x y z
N MET A 1 53.15 -2.72 11.63
CA MET A 1 52.17 -3.80 11.40
C MET A 1 51.02 -3.58 12.36
N THR A 2 49.98 -2.93 11.86
CA THR A 2 48.90 -2.28 12.62
C THR A 2 47.70 -3.21 12.69
N LYS A 3 47.65 -4.11 13.68
CA LYS A 3 46.46 -4.95 13.95
C LYS A 3 46.46 -5.37 15.42
N LEU A 4 45.61 -4.74 16.23
CA LEU A 4 44.91 -5.28 17.41
C LEU A 4 44.59 -4.15 18.40
N LEU A 5 43.70 -3.26 18.00
CA LEU A 5 42.83 -2.53 18.91
C LEU A 5 41.54 -2.33 18.12
N LEU A 6 40.40 -2.40 18.81
CA LEU A 6 39.01 -2.40 18.29
C LEU A 6 38.36 -3.80 18.24
N MET A 7 38.29 -4.48 19.38
CA MET A 7 37.17 -5.38 19.69
C MET A 7 36.46 -4.84 20.94
N ALA A 8 35.79 -3.71 20.77
CA ALA A 8 34.75 -3.26 21.68
C ALA A 8 33.72 -2.46 20.88
N ALA A 9 32.44 -2.72 21.16
CA ALA A 9 31.25 -2.02 20.70
C ALA A 9 30.81 -2.26 19.24
N ALA A 10 29.88 -3.20 19.05
CA ALA A 10 28.68 -3.02 18.20
C ALA A 10 27.78 -4.27 18.26
N LEU A 11 27.18 -4.57 19.41
CA LEU A 11 26.09 -5.55 19.53
C LEU A 11 24.76 -4.85 19.87
N SER A 12 24.49 -3.71 19.21
CA SER A 12 23.33 -2.87 19.53
C SER A 12 22.57 -2.34 18.30
N LEU A 13 22.72 -2.93 17.12
CA LEU A 13 22.06 -2.47 15.88
C LEU A 13 21.07 -3.48 15.26
N LEU A 14 20.33 -4.24 16.08
CA LEU A 14 19.19 -5.04 15.58
C LEU A 14 17.81 -4.44 15.94
N ALA A 15 17.76 -3.25 16.55
CA ALA A 15 16.51 -2.54 16.84
C ALA A 15 16.00 -1.65 15.68
N GLY A 16 16.52 -1.84 14.47
CA GLY A 16 16.11 -1.10 13.26
C GLY A 16 15.07 -1.83 12.39
N GLY A 17 14.43 -2.87 12.90
CA GLY A 17 13.29 -3.47 12.23
C GLY A 17 12.16 -2.46 12.21
N ALA A 18 11.91 -1.85 11.04
CA ALA A 18 10.68 -1.14 10.76
C ALA A 18 9.53 -2.03 11.23
N MET A 19 8.92 -1.66 12.36
CA MET A 19 7.71 -2.32 12.86
C MET A 19 6.71 -2.23 11.72
N ALA A 20 6.44 -3.36 11.04
CA ALA A 20 5.37 -3.43 10.08
C ALA A 20 4.10 -3.01 10.82
N LYS A 21 3.60 -1.81 10.52
CA LYS A 21 2.42 -1.28 11.16
C LYS A 21 1.27 -2.19 10.76
N THR A 22 0.86 -3.07 11.68
CA THR A 22 -0.25 -3.98 11.45
C THR A 22 -1.49 -3.14 11.20
N ILE A 23 -2.12 -3.35 10.06
CA ILE A 23 -3.38 -2.67 9.74
C ILE A 23 -4.47 -3.37 10.54
N ALA A 24 -5.04 -2.65 11.50
CA ALA A 24 -6.26 -3.10 12.15
C ALA A 24 -7.41 -3.02 11.14
N ASN A 25 -8.24 -4.06 11.06
CA ASN A 25 -9.40 -4.16 10.16
C ASN A 25 -9.03 -4.06 8.66
N PRO A 26 -8.34 -5.06 8.08
CA PRO A 26 -8.09 -5.08 6.64
C PRO A 26 -9.43 -5.13 5.85
N PRO A 27 -9.42 -4.74 4.57
CA PRO A 27 -10.60 -4.80 3.71
C PRO A 27 -11.14 -6.23 3.61
N SER A 28 -12.47 -6.35 3.61
CA SER A 28 -13.15 -7.63 3.42
C SER A 28 -13.00 -8.15 1.99
N GLU A 29 -13.21 -9.45 1.79
CA GLU A 29 -13.23 -10.06 0.46
C GLU A 29 -14.26 -9.38 -0.48
N ALA A 30 -15.42 -9.01 0.06
CA ALA A 30 -16.45 -8.29 -0.69
C ALA A 30 -15.96 -6.92 -1.18
N GLN A 31 -15.21 -6.19 -0.34
CA GLN A 31 -14.61 -4.91 -0.73
C GLN A 31 -13.50 -5.10 -1.75
N LEU A 32 -12.67 -6.14 -1.62
CA LEU A 32 -11.63 -6.46 -2.62
C LEU A 32 -12.24 -6.77 -3.98
N LYS A 33 -13.30 -7.58 -4.02
CA LYS A 33 -14.05 -7.86 -5.26
C LYS A 33 -14.68 -6.59 -5.85
N ALA A 34 -15.23 -5.72 -5.00
CA ALA A 34 -15.81 -4.45 -5.43
C ALA A 34 -14.75 -3.47 -5.96
N PHE A 35 -13.57 -3.45 -5.35
CA PHE A 35 -12.40 -2.70 -5.83
C PHE A 35 -11.98 -3.18 -7.22
N TYR A 36 -11.77 -4.49 -7.38
CA TYR A 36 -11.37 -5.07 -8.66
C TYR A 36 -12.39 -4.75 -9.75
N ALA A 37 -13.68 -4.97 -9.47
CA ALA A 37 -14.77 -4.67 -10.40
C ALA A 37 -14.82 -3.19 -10.79
N ALA A 38 -14.65 -2.26 -9.83
CA ALA A 38 -14.62 -0.84 -10.12
C ALA A 38 -13.38 -0.45 -10.96
N CYS A 39 -12.21 -1.00 -10.64
CA CYS A 39 -10.96 -0.73 -11.35
C CYS A 39 -11.02 -1.18 -12.82
N ILE A 40 -11.46 -2.41 -13.09
CA ILE A 40 -11.56 -2.91 -14.46
C ILE A 40 -12.70 -2.22 -15.24
N HIS A 41 -13.73 -1.71 -14.56
CA HIS A 41 -14.78 -0.94 -15.23
C HIS A 41 -14.23 0.36 -15.84
N VAL A 42 -13.36 1.07 -15.10
CA VAL A 42 -12.74 2.32 -15.58
C VAL A 42 -11.50 2.09 -16.45
N ALA A 43 -10.85 0.92 -16.33
CA ALA A 43 -9.68 0.54 -17.10
C ALA A 43 -9.75 -0.94 -17.53
N PRO A 44 -10.58 -1.30 -18.55
CA PRO A 44 -10.85 -2.68 -18.94
C PRO A 44 -9.62 -3.52 -19.29
N GLN A 45 -8.60 -2.89 -19.87
CA GLN A 45 -7.34 -3.51 -20.28
C GLN A 45 -6.33 -3.68 -19.14
N ALA A 46 -6.58 -3.09 -17.97
CA ALA A 46 -5.63 -3.05 -16.85
C ALA A 46 -5.83 -4.23 -15.87
N THR A 47 -6.27 -5.40 -16.34
CA THR A 47 -6.64 -6.54 -15.49
C THR A 47 -5.53 -6.97 -14.53
N VAL A 48 -4.28 -7.08 -15.02
CA VAL A 48 -3.10 -7.44 -14.21
C VAL A 48 -2.82 -6.38 -13.14
N LEU A 49 -2.87 -5.10 -13.51
CA LEU A 49 -2.63 -3.99 -12.58
C LEU A 49 -3.73 -3.91 -11.51
N CYS A 50 -5.00 -4.02 -11.92
CA CYS A 50 -6.15 -4.02 -11.02
C CYS A 50 -6.08 -5.21 -10.03
N LYS A 51 -5.70 -6.40 -10.51
CA LYS A 51 -5.55 -7.58 -9.64
C LYS A 51 -4.41 -7.41 -8.65
N CYS A 52 -3.25 -6.91 -9.09
CA CYS A 52 -2.14 -6.64 -8.16
C CYS A 52 -2.54 -5.63 -7.07
N LYS A 53 -3.26 -4.55 -7.43
CA LYS A 53 -3.69 -3.54 -6.46
C LYS A 53 -4.74 -4.09 -5.48
N GLU A 54 -5.64 -4.97 -5.94
CA GLU A 54 -6.55 -5.72 -5.08
C GLU A 54 -5.78 -6.54 -4.04
N GLU A 55 -4.79 -7.34 -4.47
CA GLU A 55 -4.00 -8.21 -3.58
C GLU A 55 -3.07 -7.43 -2.64
N ALA A 56 -2.63 -6.23 -3.04
CA ALA A 56 -1.78 -5.38 -2.22
C ALA A 56 -2.58 -4.60 -1.15
N ALA A 57 -3.83 -4.25 -1.44
CA ALA A 57 -4.63 -3.35 -0.60
C ALA A 57 -4.73 -3.76 0.88
N PRO A 58 -4.91 -5.05 1.26
CA PRO A 58 -4.96 -5.46 2.67
C PRO A 58 -3.70 -5.16 3.49
N ARG A 59 -2.58 -4.89 2.83
CA ARG A 59 -1.31 -4.51 3.47
C ARG A 59 -1.09 -3.00 3.52
N LEU A 60 -1.94 -2.21 2.87
CA LEU A 60 -1.75 -0.77 2.67
C LEU A 60 -2.83 0.07 3.34
N ILE A 61 -4.07 -0.41 3.39
CA ILE A 61 -5.23 0.35 3.85
C ILE A 61 -6.19 -0.52 4.65
N ASP A 62 -7.00 0.10 5.51
CA ASP A 62 -8.07 -0.56 6.25
C ASP A 62 -9.40 -0.60 5.45
N ALA A 63 -10.40 -1.29 6.01
CA ALA A 63 -11.71 -1.44 5.40
C ALA A 63 -12.45 -0.10 5.19
N ALA A 64 -12.34 0.85 6.12
CA ALA A 64 -13.04 2.14 6.00
C ALA A 64 -12.45 2.97 4.86
N PHE A 65 -11.13 2.98 4.74
CA PHE A 65 -10.45 3.69 3.67
C PHE A 65 -10.64 3.00 2.31
N MET A 66 -10.79 1.67 2.27
CA MET A 66 -11.16 0.96 1.04
C MET A 66 -12.48 1.46 0.44
N ASP A 67 -13.50 1.75 1.27
CA ASP A 67 -14.77 2.29 0.77
C ASP A 67 -14.59 3.68 0.13
N VAL A 68 -13.71 4.51 0.69
CA VAL A 68 -13.32 5.80 0.11
C VAL A 68 -12.64 5.60 -1.25
N VAL A 69 -11.72 4.64 -1.35
CA VAL A 69 -11.02 4.32 -2.59
C VAL A 69 -11.98 3.84 -3.67
N ILE A 70 -12.87 2.91 -3.37
CA ILE A 70 -13.88 2.40 -4.30
C ILE A 70 -14.80 3.53 -4.77
N ALA A 71 -15.25 4.39 -3.86
CA ALA A 71 -16.09 5.53 -4.21
C ALA A 71 -15.37 6.50 -5.15
N SER A 72 -14.09 6.77 -4.90
CA SER A 72 -13.27 7.63 -5.76
C SER A 72 -13.06 7.03 -7.15
N ILE A 73 -12.79 5.73 -7.26
CA ILE A 73 -12.69 5.02 -8.56
C ILE A 73 -14.00 5.17 -9.35
N LYS A 74 -15.15 5.14 -8.67
CA LYS A 74 -16.47 5.36 -9.27
C LYS A 74 -16.80 6.83 -9.58
N GLY A 75 -15.84 7.73 -9.44
CA GLY A 75 -15.97 9.15 -9.80
C GLY A 75 -16.47 10.06 -8.68
N LYS A 76 -16.62 9.58 -7.43
CA LYS A 76 -16.96 10.44 -6.31
C LYS A 76 -15.75 11.34 -5.96
N PRO A 77 -15.93 12.66 -5.80
CA PRO A 77 -14.87 13.54 -5.32
C PRO A 77 -14.36 13.12 -3.94
N LEU A 78 -13.06 13.22 -3.75
CA LEU A 78 -12.40 12.92 -2.49
C LEU A 78 -12.57 14.10 -1.51
N GLU A 79 -12.93 13.83 -0.27
CA GLU A 79 -12.92 14.85 0.80
C GLU A 79 -11.47 15.22 1.16
N ALA A 80 -11.23 16.49 1.48
CA ALA A 80 -9.88 17.02 1.77
C ALA A 80 -9.12 16.23 2.85
N LYS A 81 -9.83 15.72 3.86
CA LYS A 81 -9.24 14.91 4.95
C LYS A 81 -8.58 13.60 4.47
N TYR A 82 -8.88 13.16 3.26
CA TYR A 82 -8.35 11.92 2.69
C TYR A 82 -7.24 12.14 1.66
N TYR A 83 -6.89 13.38 1.30
CA TYR A 83 -5.94 13.65 0.22
C TYR A 83 -4.58 13.00 0.45
N ASP A 84 -3.98 13.20 1.62
CA ASP A 84 -2.67 12.64 1.93
C ASP A 84 -2.71 11.10 1.99
N ALA A 85 -3.73 10.53 2.64
CA ALA A 85 -3.89 9.08 2.73
C ALA A 85 -4.06 8.44 1.35
N TYR A 86 -4.83 9.09 0.47
CA TYR A 86 -5.12 8.58 -0.87
C TYR A 86 -3.90 8.68 -1.79
N ASN A 87 -3.18 9.81 -1.75
CA ASN A 87 -1.94 9.99 -2.50
C ASN A 87 -0.87 9.00 -2.04
N ASN A 88 -0.74 8.78 -0.73
CA ASN A 88 0.15 7.77 -0.17
C ASN A 88 -0.24 6.35 -0.62
N TYR A 89 -1.53 6.01 -0.62
CA TYR A 89 -2.02 4.73 -1.14
C TYR A 89 -1.70 4.55 -2.63
N ILE A 90 -1.91 5.57 -3.46
CA ILE A 90 -1.56 5.55 -4.89
C ILE A 90 -0.05 5.30 -5.04
N ALA A 91 0.78 6.08 -4.36
CA ALA A 91 2.23 5.96 -4.45
C ALA A 91 2.71 4.56 -4.05
N ARG A 92 2.26 4.05 -2.90
CA ARG A 92 2.65 2.73 -2.41
C ARG A 92 2.13 1.59 -3.28
N SER A 93 0.88 1.66 -3.73
CA SER A 93 0.33 0.65 -4.63
C SER A 93 1.00 0.66 -6.00
N ASN A 94 1.44 1.83 -6.50
CA ASN A 94 2.22 1.92 -7.74
C ASN A 94 3.64 1.36 -7.57
N GLN A 95 4.33 1.66 -6.46
CA GLN A 95 5.64 1.06 -6.17
C GLN A 95 5.61 -0.47 -6.19
N ILE A 96 4.50 -1.07 -5.72
CA ILE A 96 4.32 -2.53 -5.68
C ILE A 96 3.89 -3.07 -7.05
N CYS A 97 2.90 -2.45 -7.69
CA CYS A 97 2.20 -3.04 -8.83
C CYS A 97 2.57 -2.46 -10.19
N LYS A 98 3.37 -1.40 -10.20
CA LYS A 98 3.82 -0.72 -11.41
C LYS A 98 5.24 -0.16 -11.20
N PRO A 99 6.23 -1.03 -10.90
CA PRO A 99 7.58 -0.60 -10.54
C PRO A 99 8.27 0.22 -11.64
N ASP A 100 7.87 0.06 -12.89
CA ASP A 100 8.41 0.82 -14.03
C ASP A 100 7.71 2.17 -14.26
N TYR A 101 6.79 2.58 -13.38
CA TYR A 101 6.14 3.90 -13.47
C TYR A 101 7.00 4.94 -12.76
N MET A 102 7.96 5.45 -13.52
CA MET A 102 8.80 6.60 -13.17
C MET A 102 8.04 7.91 -13.35
#